data_AF-A0A8X6XAW8-F1
#
_entry.id   AF-A0A8X6XAW8-F1
#
_cell.length_a   1.000
_cell.length_b   1.000
_cell.length_c   1.000
_cell.angle_alpha   90.00
_cell.angle_beta   90.00
_cell.angle_gamma   90.00
#
_symmetry.space_group_name_H-M   'P 1'
#
loop_
_entity.id
_entity.type
_entity.pdbx_description
1 polymer ?
#
loop_
_entity_poly.entity_id
_entity_poly.type
_entity_poly.pdbx_seq_one_letter_code
_entity_poly.pdbx_strand_id
1 'polypeptide(L)'
;MYLRLAVPFLRRACIIQRVTRLPVQTLKTITNSEFKDEPIKYSTSEAGKWQGKYSTSGKDYFEQPRSQSVVVALSLIAFMIYFCVLREENDLDDWIRSLESQLPLHLEEAELRARMEQAKRLNQDTTVYEEKLRRIIRLRTKIDDLK
;
A
#
# COMPACT_ATOMS: atom_id res chain seq x y z
N MET A 1 51.02 -2.76 -9.47
CA MET A 1 50.22 -3.70 -10.27
C MET A 1 48.75 -3.55 -9.83
N TYR A 2 48.03 -2.60 -10.42
CA TYR A 2 46.65 -2.29 -10.05
C TYR A 2 45.70 -3.08 -10.96
N LEU A 3 44.94 -4.02 -10.40
CA LEU A 3 43.88 -4.71 -11.14
C LEU A 3 42.55 -4.00 -10.89
N ARG A 4 42.15 -3.17 -11.86
CA ARG A 4 40.80 -2.62 -11.98
C ARG A 4 39.82 -3.78 -12.20
N LEU A 5 39.04 -4.12 -11.18
CA LEU A 5 37.84 -4.93 -11.37
C LEU A 5 36.68 -3.99 -11.71
N ALA A 6 36.35 -3.99 -13.00
CA ALA A 6 35.19 -3.30 -13.56
C ALA A 6 33.91 -3.96 -13.04
N VAL A 7 33.08 -3.20 -12.34
CA VAL A 7 31.71 -3.60 -11.98
C VAL A 7 30.83 -3.39 -13.22
N PRO A 8 30.20 -4.44 -13.79
CA PRO A 8 29.23 -4.23 -14.83
C PRO A 8 27.95 -3.64 -14.21
N PHE A 9 27.72 -2.39 -14.58
CA PHE A 9 26.43 -1.69 -14.61
C PHE A 9 25.28 -2.68 -14.86
N LEU A 10 24.60 -3.10 -13.79
CA LEU A 10 23.38 -3.89 -13.90
C LEU A 10 22.33 -2.98 -14.54
N ARG A 11 22.17 -3.15 -15.85
CA ARG A 11 21.12 -2.56 -16.66
C ARG A 11 19.80 -2.74 -15.91
N ARG A 12 19.12 -1.62 -15.66
CA ARG A 12 17.70 -1.59 -15.32
C ARG A 12 16.95 -2.44 -16.34
N ALA A 13 16.67 -3.69 -15.99
CA ALA A 13 15.74 -4.51 -16.73
C ALA A 13 14.36 -3.93 -16.45
N CYS A 14 13.94 -3.00 -17.31
CA CYS A 14 12.55 -2.59 -17.40
C CYS A 14 11.77 -3.83 -17.84
N ILE A 15 11.25 -4.59 -16.87
CA ILE A 15 10.28 -5.64 -17.11
C ILE A 15 8.99 -4.92 -17.48
N ILE A 16 8.89 -4.48 -18.73
CA ILE A 16 7.61 -4.17 -19.34
C ILE A 16 6.88 -5.50 -19.38
N GLN A 17 6.00 -5.73 -18.40
CA GLN A 17 5.09 -6.85 -18.39
C GLN A 17 4.32 -6.81 -19.71
N ARG A 18 4.67 -7.72 -20.63
CA ARG A 18 3.80 -8.06 -21.75
C ARG A 18 2.50 -8.53 -21.12
N VAL A 19 1.46 -7.71 -21.20
CA VAL A 19 0.08 -8.14 -20.95
C VAL A 19 -0.21 -9.20 -22.01
N THR A 20 -0.02 -10.46 -21.66
CA THR A 20 -0.46 -11.59 -22.46
C THR A 20 -1.99 -11.55 -22.45
N ARG A 21 -2.58 -11.06 -23.54
CA ARG A 21 -4.02 -11.21 -23.76
C ARG A 21 -4.29 -12.71 -23.83
N LEU A 22 -4.94 -13.25 -22.79
CA LEU A 22 -5.47 -14.61 -22.82
C LEU A 22 -6.47 -14.69 -23.98
N PRO A 23 -6.46 -15.77 -24.79
CA PRO A 23 -7.45 -15.92 -25.84
C PRO A 23 -8.83 -16.01 -25.20
N VAL A 24 -9.72 -15.09 -25.57
CA VAL A 24 -11.14 -15.16 -25.22
C VAL A 24 -11.67 -16.45 -25.84
N GLN A 25 -11.98 -17.44 -25.00
CA GLN A 25 -12.65 -18.65 -25.47
C GLN A 25 -14.04 -18.24 -25.96
N THR A 26 -14.27 -18.42 -27.25
CA THR A 26 -15.56 -18.15 -27.87
C THR A 26 -16.61 -19.10 -27.33
N LEU A 27 -17.72 -18.53 -26.88
CA LEU A 27 -18.95 -19.25 -26.54
C LEU A 27 -19.32 -20.12 -27.75
N LYS A 28 -19.54 -21.43 -27.57
CA LYS A 28 -20.09 -22.28 -28.64
C LYS A 28 -21.44 -21.71 -29.04
N THR A 29 -21.53 -21.08 -30.20
CA THR A 29 -22.81 -20.73 -30.82
C THR A 29 -23.53 -22.04 -31.12
N ILE A 30 -24.61 -22.29 -30.40
CA ILE A 30 -25.51 -23.41 -30.65
C ILE A 30 -26.07 -23.21 -32.06
N THR A 31 -25.66 -24.05 -33.00
CA THR A 31 -26.29 -24.15 -34.32
C THR A 31 -27.72 -24.67 -34.16
N ASN A 32 -28.69 -24.04 -34.83
CA ASN A 32 -30.13 -24.34 -34.75
C ASN A 32 -30.51 -25.82 -35.00
N SER A 33 -29.60 -26.68 -35.46
CA SER A 33 -29.81 -28.11 -35.72
C SER A 33 -29.72 -29.02 -34.49
N GLU A 34 -29.45 -28.50 -33.28
CA GLU A 34 -29.38 -29.29 -32.04
C GLU A 34 -30.47 -28.91 -30.99
N PHE A 35 -31.55 -28.26 -31.40
CA PHE A 35 -32.73 -28.09 -30.53
C PHE A 35 -33.50 -29.42 -30.44
N LYS A 36 -33.11 -30.26 -29.49
CA LYS A 36 -34.00 -31.30 -28.96
C LYS A 36 -34.91 -30.63 -27.92
N ASP A 37 -36.21 -30.91 -27.93
CA ASP A 37 -37.21 -30.42 -26.96
C ASP A 37 -37.00 -30.95 -25.52
N GLU A 38 -35.83 -31.50 -25.22
CA GLU A 38 -35.46 -31.97 -23.90
C GLU A 38 -34.82 -30.84 -23.09
N PRO A 39 -35.08 -30.74 -21.78
CA PRO A 39 -34.45 -29.72 -20.94
C PRO A 39 -32.93 -29.88 -20.95
N ILE A 40 -32.23 -28.75 -21.16
CA ILE A 40 -30.76 -28.69 -21.10
C ILE A 40 -30.31 -29.15 -19.71
N LYS A 41 -29.54 -30.24 -19.65
CA LYS A 41 -29.01 -30.78 -18.39
C LYS A 41 -27.79 -29.97 -17.96
N TYR A 42 -28.00 -28.99 -17.08
CA TYR A 42 -26.92 -28.15 -16.52
C TYR A 42 -26.05 -28.87 -15.48
N SER A 43 -26.51 -30.01 -14.95
CA SER A 43 -25.83 -30.78 -13.89
C SER A 43 -24.60 -31.57 -14.35
N THR A 44 -24.38 -31.69 -15.66
CA THR A 44 -23.25 -32.45 -16.24
C THR A 44 -21.99 -31.61 -16.44
N SER A 45 -22.06 -30.30 -16.17
CA SER A 45 -20.89 -29.43 -16.29
C SER A 45 -19.81 -29.77 -15.25
N GLU A 46 -18.54 -29.56 -15.61
CA GLU A 46 -17.42 -29.71 -14.66
C GLU A 46 -17.58 -28.78 -13.44
N ALA A 47 -18.25 -27.64 -13.61
CA ALA A 47 -18.61 -26.73 -12.52
C ALA A 47 -19.60 -27.37 -11.52
N GLY A 48 -20.52 -28.24 -11.99
CA GLY A 48 -21.45 -28.97 -11.12
C GLY A 48 -20.79 -30.04 -10.25
N LYS A 49 -19.61 -30.53 -10.65
CA LYS A 49 -18.80 -31.47 -9.86
C LYS A 49 -18.01 -30.79 -8.73
N TRP A 50 -17.91 -29.46 -8.76
CA TRP A 50 -17.18 -28.69 -7.75
C TRP A 50 -17.97 -28.62 -6.44
N GLN A 51 -17.45 -29.24 -5.38
CA GLN A 51 -18.05 -29.14 -4.06
C GLN A 51 -17.78 -27.75 -3.47
N GLY A 52 -18.80 -27.09 -2.91
CA GLY A 52 -18.67 -25.75 -2.32
C GLY A 52 -17.57 -25.65 -1.25
N LYS A 53 -17.24 -26.76 -0.57
CA LYS A 53 -16.12 -26.86 0.37
C LYS A 53 -14.76 -26.48 -0.27
N TYR A 54 -14.56 -26.81 -1.54
CA TYR A 54 -13.32 -26.50 -2.25
C TYR A 54 -13.21 -25.01 -2.63
N SER A 55 -14.32 -24.28 -2.71
CA SER A 55 -14.30 -22.83 -2.94
C SER A 55 -13.69 -22.08 -1.76
N THR A 56 -13.96 -22.54 -0.54
CA THR A 56 -13.49 -21.86 0.68
C THR A 56 -12.09 -22.31 1.08
N SER A 57 -11.77 -23.60 0.93
CA SER A 57 -10.53 -24.19 1.45
C SER A 57 -9.52 -24.61 0.39
N GLY A 58 -9.88 -24.52 -0.89
CA GLY A 58 -9.13 -25.15 -1.98
C GLY A 58 -9.33 -26.66 -2.05
N LYS A 59 -9.09 -27.26 -3.21
CA LYS A 59 -9.19 -28.71 -3.42
C LYS A 59 -8.19 -29.49 -2.55
N ASP A 60 -7.06 -28.86 -2.25
CA ASP A 60 -5.88 -29.50 -1.68
C ASP A 60 -5.73 -29.24 -0.18
N TYR A 61 -6.80 -28.80 0.50
CA TYR A 61 -6.79 -28.51 1.94
C TYR A 61 -6.27 -29.68 2.79
N PHE A 62 -6.52 -30.92 2.35
CA PHE A 62 -6.03 -32.13 3.02
C PHE A 62 -4.65 -32.58 2.57
N GLU A 63 -4.15 -32.08 1.44
CA GLU A 63 -2.82 -32.40 0.91
C GLU A 63 -1.74 -31.47 1.48
N GLN A 64 -2.13 -30.32 2.06
CA GLN A 64 -1.18 -29.42 2.70
C GLN A 64 -0.67 -29.97 4.04
N PRO A 65 0.66 -30.02 4.24
CA PRO A 65 1.22 -30.41 5.52
C PRO A 65 0.89 -29.35 6.58
N ARG A 66 0.40 -29.78 7.75
CA ARG A 66 0.02 -28.88 8.86
C ARG A 66 1.17 -27.97 9.31
N SER A 67 2.42 -28.40 9.12
CA SER A 67 3.62 -27.63 9.42
C SER A 67 3.79 -26.38 8.56
N GLN A 68 3.16 -26.30 7.38
CA GLN A 68 3.26 -25.13 6.49
C GLN A 68 2.84 -23.84 7.20
N SER A 69 1.71 -23.87 7.91
CA SER A 69 1.21 -22.70 8.65
C SER A 69 2.17 -22.26 9.76
N VAL A 70 2.76 -23.23 10.47
CA VAL A 70 3.69 -22.99 11.59
C VAL A 70 5.00 -22.38 11.07
N VAL A 71 5.56 -22.92 9.98
CA VAL A 71 6.82 -22.43 9.40
C VAL A 71 6.66 -21.01 8.86
N VAL A 72 5.53 -20.71 8.20
CA VAL A 72 5.21 -19.36 7.72
C VAL A 72 5.01 -18.40 8.88
N ALA A 73 4.29 -18.81 9.93
CA ALA A 73 4.12 -17.99 11.13
C ALA A 73 5.47 -17.70 11.80
N LEU A 74 6.33 -18.72 11.92
CA LEU A 74 7.65 -18.59 12.55
C LEU A 74 8.56 -17.63 11.75
N SER A 75 8.58 -17.73 10.42
CA SER A 75 9.38 -16.82 9.60
C SER A 75 8.91 -15.36 9.69
N LEU A 76 7.59 -15.14 9.75
CA LEU A 76 7.02 -13.81 9.98
C LEU A 76 7.33 -13.28 11.39
N ILE A 77 7.25 -14.13 12.41
CA ILE A 77 7.60 -13.76 13.79
C ILE A 77 9.08 -13.39 13.89
N ALA A 78 9.97 -14.20 13.31
CA ALA A 78 11.41 -13.90 13.29
C ALA A 78 11.70 -12.57 12.57
N PHE A 79 11.01 -12.31 11.44
CA PHE A 79 11.09 -11.04 10.74
C PHE A 79 10.59 -9.87 11.60
N MET A 80 9.45 -10.04 12.29
CA MET A 80 8.90 -9.01 13.18
C MET A 80 9.83 -8.72 14.36
N ILE A 81 10.40 -9.74 15.00
CA ILE A 81 11.36 -9.57 16.09
C ILE A 81 12.60 -8.82 15.60
N TYR A 82 13.10 -9.16 14.41
CA TYR A 82 14.22 -8.44 13.80
C TYR A 82 13.89 -6.96 13.55
N PHE A 83 12.71 -6.66 13.01
CA PHE A 83 12.32 -5.28 12.69
C PHE A 83 11.92 -4.44 13.90
N CYS A 84 11.25 -5.03 14.88
CA CYS A 84 10.67 -4.31 16.02
C CYS A 84 11.58 -4.27 17.25
N VAL A 85 12.50 -5.24 17.40
CA VAL A 85 13.28 -5.40 18.65
C VAL A 85 14.79 -5.41 18.42
N LEU A 86 15.27 -6.14 17.41
CA LEU A 86 16.71 -6.40 17.25
C LEU A 86 17.45 -5.37 16.40
N ARG A 87 16.74 -4.66 15.52
CA ARG A 87 17.23 -3.43 14.92
C ARG A 87 17.27 -2.37 16.01
N GLU A 88 18.41 -1.71 16.21
CA GLU A 88 18.57 -0.56 17.14
C GLU A 88 17.34 0.36 17.04
N GLU A 89 16.94 0.98 18.17
CA GLU A 89 15.77 1.88 18.27
C GLU A 89 15.63 2.67 16.97
N ASN A 90 14.48 2.48 16.33
CA ASN A 90 14.27 2.89 14.96
C ASN A 90 14.59 4.38 14.87
N ASP A 91 15.59 4.79 14.10
CA ASP A 91 15.85 6.22 13.77
C ASP A 91 14.56 6.90 13.28
N LEU A 92 13.65 6.10 12.68
CA LEU A 92 12.30 6.49 12.32
C LEU A 92 11.42 6.87 13.52
N ASP A 93 11.51 6.19 14.67
CA ASP A 93 10.69 6.47 15.85
C ASP A 93 11.14 7.77 16.53
N ASP A 94 12.44 8.00 16.64
CA ASP A 94 12.98 9.28 17.11
C ASP A 94 12.65 10.42 16.14
N TRP A 95 12.76 10.16 14.83
CA TRP A 95 12.33 11.08 13.80
C TRP A 95 10.83 11.39 13.88
N ILE A 96 9.97 10.38 14.08
CA ILE A 96 8.52 10.55 14.23
C ILE A 96 8.19 11.37 15.48
N ARG A 97 8.86 11.14 16.62
CA ARG A 97 8.70 11.97 17.82
C ARG A 97 9.11 13.42 17.57
N SER A 98 10.23 13.63 16.85
CA SER A 98 10.65 14.98 16.45
C SER A 98 9.61 15.63 15.53
N LEU A 99 8.99 14.88 14.61
CA LEU A 99 7.94 15.39 13.72
C LEU A 99 6.66 15.73 14.49
N GLU A 100 6.23 14.88 15.42
CA GLU A 100 5.01 15.08 16.21
C GLU A 100 5.07 16.39 17.01
N SER A 101 6.23 16.73 17.57
CA SER A 101 6.41 18.00 18.27
C SER A 101 6.30 19.24 17.36
N GLN A 102 6.61 19.10 16.07
CA GLN A 102 6.61 20.20 15.09
C GLN A 102 5.32 20.28 14.26
N LEU A 103 4.57 19.18 14.18
CA LEU A 103 3.35 19.04 13.39
C LEU A 103 2.23 20.04 13.75
N PRO A 104 1.87 20.28 15.04
CA PRO A 104 0.82 21.24 15.36
C PRO A 104 1.17 22.66 14.90
N LEU A 105 2.46 23.02 14.95
CA LEU A 105 2.95 24.34 14.56
C LEU A 105 2.80 24.57 13.04
N HIS A 106 3.25 23.62 12.22
CA HIS A 106 3.16 23.73 10.76
C HIS A 106 1.72 23.70 10.24
N LEU A 107 0.86 22.89 10.88
CA LEU A 107 -0.55 22.81 10.49
C LEU A 107 -1.27 24.12 10.77
N GLU A 108 -1.08 24.70 11.96
CA GLU A 108 -1.65 25.99 12.32
C GLU A 108 -1.17 27.10 11.38
N GLU A 109 0.11 27.16 11.02
CA GLU A 109 0.61 28.14 10.05
C GLU A 109 -0.09 28.03 8.69
N ALA A 110 -0.24 26.81 8.18
CA ALA A 110 -0.88 26.58 6.89
C ALA A 110 -2.36 26.99 6.91
N GLU A 111 -3.08 26.66 7.98
CA GLU A 111 -4.47 27.08 8.16
C GLU A 111 -4.58 28.60 8.20
N LEU A 112 -3.74 29.28 8.99
CA LEU A 112 -3.75 30.73 9.11
C LEU A 112 -3.46 31.43 7.78
N ARG A 113 -2.50 30.92 6.99
CA ARG A 113 -2.19 31.46 5.67
C ARG A 113 -3.38 31.33 4.71
N ALA A 114 -4.04 30.17 4.69
CA ALA A 114 -5.23 29.95 3.87
C ALA A 114 -6.38 30.89 4.30
N ARG A 115 -6.57 31.06 5.61
CA ARG A 115 -7.59 31.95 6.18
C ARG A 115 -7.33 33.41 5.87
N MET A 116 -6.06 33.84 5.90
CA MET A 116 -5.64 35.17 5.46
C MET A 116 -5.90 35.39 3.97
N GLU A 117 -5.62 34.41 3.11
CA GLU A 117 -5.91 34.52 1.69
C GLU A 117 -7.42 34.70 1.44
N GLN A 118 -8.25 33.92 2.14
CA GLN A 118 -9.70 34.06 2.08
C GLN A 118 -10.18 35.42 2.59
N ALA A 119 -9.69 35.88 3.73
CA ALA A 119 -10.04 37.18 4.30
C ALA A 119 -9.67 38.33 3.36
N LYS A 120 -8.51 38.26 2.70
CA LYS A 120 -8.09 39.23 1.67
C LYS A 120 -9.04 39.25 0.48
N ARG A 121 -9.50 38.08 0.02
CA ARG A 121 -10.51 38.00 -1.07
C ARG A 121 -11.83 38.64 -0.69
N LEU A 122 -12.20 38.57 0.60
CA LEU A 122 -13.43 39.13 1.15
C LEU A 122 -13.27 40.59 1.64
N ASN A 123 -12.09 41.19 1.49
CA ASN A 123 -11.72 42.51 2.03
C ASN A 123 -12.05 42.65 3.54
N GLN A 124 -11.82 41.59 4.30
CA GLN A 124 -11.95 41.57 5.75
C GLN A 124 -10.63 41.90 6.43
N ASP A 125 -10.70 42.41 7.66
CA ASP A 125 -9.51 42.75 8.45
C ASP A 125 -8.65 41.51 8.78
N THR A 126 -7.34 41.59 8.52
CA THR A 126 -6.40 40.47 8.68
C THR A 126 -5.52 40.54 9.92
N THR A 127 -5.63 41.59 10.73
CA THR A 127 -4.74 41.90 11.86
C THR A 127 -4.60 40.75 12.84
N VAL A 128 -5.72 40.13 13.22
CA VAL A 128 -5.77 39.00 14.16
C VAL A 128 -4.99 37.78 13.64
N TYR A 129 -5.06 37.51 12.33
CA TYR A 129 -4.35 36.37 11.74
C TYR A 129 -2.84 36.64 11.65
N GLU A 130 -2.45 37.88 11.36
CA GLU A 130 -1.05 38.30 11.30
C GLU A 130 -0.35 38.22 12.67
N GLU A 131 -1.03 38.62 13.73
CA GLU A 131 -0.51 38.53 15.10
C GLU A 131 -0.29 37.08 15.51
N LYS A 132 -1.24 36.20 15.22
CA LYS A 132 -1.12 34.76 15.51
C LYS A 132 0.02 34.13 14.69
N LEU A 133 0.13 34.48 13.41
CA LEU A 133 1.23 34.00 12.57
C LEU A 133 2.59 34.47 13.11
N ARG A 134 2.70 35.73 13.54
CA ARG A 134 3.91 36.27 14.16
C ARG A 134 4.27 35.55 15.46
N ARG A 135 3.27 35.21 16.29
CA ARG A 135 3.47 34.42 17.50
C ARG A 135 4.03 33.04 17.19
N ILE A 136 3.46 32.36 16.19
CA ILE A 136 3.91 31.03 15.76
C ILE A 136 5.35 31.07 15.24
N ILE A 137 5.69 32.04 14.38
CA ILE A 137 7.07 32.22 13.88
C ILE A 137 8.06 32.43 15.02
N ARG A 138 7.69 33.22 16.05
CA ARG A 138 8.54 33.42 17.23
C ARG A 138 8.74 32.14 18.04
N LEU A 139 7.70 31.32 18.18
CA LEU A 139 7.80 30.03 18.87
C LEU A 139 8.71 29.08 18.08
N ARG A 140 8.59 29.07 16.75
CA ARG A 140 9.45 28.29 15.86
C ARG A 140 10.93 28.64 16.06
N THR A 141 11.28 29.92 15.97
CA THR A 141 12.68 30.35 16.15
C THR A 141 13.23 29.94 17.50
N LYS A 142 12.43 30.06 18.57
CA LYS A 142 12.84 29.66 19.92
C LYS A 142 13.07 28.14 20.05
N ILE A 143 12.29 27.32 19.35
CA ILE A 143 12.48 25.86 19.32
C ILE A 143 13.76 25.51 18.55
N ASP A 144 14.02 26.19 17.43
CA ASP A 144 15.24 26.01 16.64
C ASP A 144 16.50 26.42 17.44
N ASP A 145 16.40 27.48 18.27
CA ASP A 145 17.50 27.94 19.15
C ASP A 145 17.78 27.01 20.35
N LEU A 146 16.82 26.15 20.72
CA LEU A 146 16.93 25.22 21.85
C LEU A 146 17.49 23.85 21.45
N LYS A 147 17.64 23.60 20.15
CA LYS A 147 18.06 22.32 19.57
C LYS A 147 19.52 22.34 19.17
#